data_AF-A0A938LMA3-F1
#
_entry.id   AF-A0A938LMA3-F1
#
_cell.length_a   1.000
_cell.length_b   1.000
_cell.length_c   1.000
_cell.angle_alpha   90.00
_cell.angle_beta   90.00
_cell.angle_gamma   90.00
#
_symmetry.space_group_name_H-M   'P 1'
#
loop_
_entity.id
_entity.type
_entity.pdbx_description
1 polymer ?
#
loop_
_entity_poly.entity_id
_entity_poly.type
_entity_poly.pdbx_seq_one_letter_code
_entity_poly.pdbx_strand_id
1 'polypeptide(L)'
;MNMAIFLTVVLVLSLCAGASPGAVRPEQPVKLFPLEDVRLRESLFSEAVKVNRQYLLAHDPDRLLAPFRREAGLKPKAQPYGNWESGGLDGHTAGHYLSALSLMMASGADPNGGFRRRLAYMIDELADIQKANGNGYLGGVPGSKDFWRRIAEGNVELMRNKWVPWYKLHKMYAGLRDAYLHGGNEASRDLLVRFGDWCEKVTSGLTDAQMQRMIDTEYGGMNEVRADIYAISGDRKYIELAQRFNHRAVFEPLENRQDRLTGLHANTPIPVLQAMATPTADCLSGSPVPRRHRSGRARRLCLH
;
A
#
# COMPACT_ATOMS: atom_id res chain seq x y z
N MET A 1 -61.21 64.66 1.16
CA MET A 1 -62.27 63.65 1.10
C MET A 1 -61.63 62.33 0.67
N ASN A 2 -61.55 61.38 1.61
CA ASN A 2 -61.44 59.91 1.49
C ASN A 2 -60.32 59.31 0.58
N MET A 3 -59.32 58.63 1.14
CA MET A 3 -59.31 57.26 1.71
C MET A 3 -59.04 56.20 0.63
N ALA A 4 -58.01 55.39 0.90
CA ALA A 4 -57.62 54.15 0.22
C ALA A 4 -57.02 54.27 -1.20
N ILE A 5 -55.72 53.95 -1.30
CA ILE A 5 -55.15 52.92 -2.17
C ILE A 5 -53.72 52.72 -1.65
N PHE A 6 -53.58 51.85 -0.66
CA PHE A 6 -52.29 51.42 -0.10
C PHE A 6 -52.24 49.89 -0.19
N LEU A 7 -52.46 49.33 -1.39
CA LEU A 7 -52.38 47.88 -1.57
C LEU A 7 -52.31 47.45 -3.04
N THR A 8 -51.27 47.85 -3.78
CA THR A 8 -50.91 47.11 -5.02
C THR A 8 -49.45 47.35 -5.41
N VAL A 9 -48.50 46.99 -4.54
CA VAL A 9 -47.15 46.66 -5.03
C VAL A 9 -47.24 45.25 -5.60
N VAL A 10 -47.45 45.22 -6.91
CA VAL A 10 -47.44 44.03 -7.74
C VAL A 10 -46.14 43.27 -7.52
N LEU A 11 -46.35 42.08 -6.96
CA LEU A 11 -45.47 40.94 -6.85
C LEU A 11 -44.94 40.54 -8.25
N VAL A 12 -43.78 41.06 -8.66
CA VAL A 12 -42.95 40.47 -9.74
C VAL A 12 -41.49 40.52 -9.30
N LEU A 13 -41.15 39.70 -8.31
CA LEU A 13 -39.76 39.33 -7.98
C LEU A 13 -39.72 37.82 -7.69
N SER A 14 -40.04 37.05 -8.72
CA SER A 14 -39.73 35.64 -8.90
C SER A 14 -39.70 35.47 -10.43
N LEU A 15 -38.71 34.91 -11.10
CA LEU A 15 -37.72 33.93 -10.70
C LEU A 15 -36.39 34.32 -11.35
N CYS A 16 -35.38 34.59 -10.55
CA CYS A 16 -33.99 34.31 -10.90
C CYS A 16 -33.28 33.90 -9.61
N ALA A 17 -33.82 32.88 -8.94
CA ALA A 17 -33.00 32.07 -8.06
C ALA A 17 -31.95 31.45 -8.98
N GLY A 18 -30.78 32.07 -9.05
CA GLY A 18 -29.63 31.54 -9.75
C GLY A 18 -29.41 30.14 -9.21
N ALA A 19 -29.81 29.14 -9.99
CA ALA A 19 -29.39 27.78 -9.74
C ALA A 19 -27.87 27.83 -9.72
N SER A 20 -27.27 27.67 -8.55
CA SER A 20 -25.84 27.41 -8.46
C SER A 20 -25.57 26.30 -9.46
N PRO A 21 -24.65 26.46 -10.42
CA PRO A 21 -24.37 25.41 -11.37
C PRO A 21 -24.05 24.16 -10.54
N GLY A 22 -24.96 23.19 -10.58
CA GLY A 22 -24.84 21.97 -9.80
C GLY A 22 -23.47 21.40 -10.13
N ALA A 23 -22.69 21.07 -9.09
CA ALA A 23 -21.36 20.52 -9.28
C ALA A 23 -21.44 19.40 -10.31
N VAL A 24 -20.85 19.63 -11.49
CA VAL A 24 -20.86 18.66 -12.59
C VAL A 24 -20.07 17.45 -12.09
N ARG A 25 -20.78 16.38 -11.71
CA ARG A 25 -20.16 15.10 -11.40
C ARG A 25 -19.83 14.45 -12.74
N PRO A 26 -18.55 14.14 -13.01
CA PRO A 26 -18.19 13.45 -14.24
C PRO A 26 -18.90 12.09 -14.27
N GLU A 27 -19.43 11.72 -15.45
CA GLU A 27 -20.14 10.44 -15.66
C GLU A 27 -19.23 9.22 -15.45
N GLN A 28 -17.92 9.41 -15.61
CA GLN A 28 -16.91 8.39 -15.37
C GLN A 28 -15.88 8.85 -14.32
N PRO A 29 -15.34 7.93 -13.51
CA PRO A 29 -14.22 8.22 -12.65
C PRO A 29 -13.03 8.75 -13.46
N VAL A 30 -12.33 9.75 -12.93
CA VAL A 30 -11.08 10.24 -13.51
C VAL A 30 -10.06 9.10 -13.55
N LYS A 31 -9.39 8.92 -14.69
CA LYS A 31 -8.28 7.98 -14.85
C LYS A 31 -6.97 8.74 -14.90
N LEU A 32 -5.96 8.24 -14.20
CA LEU A 32 -4.59 8.74 -14.31
C LEU A 32 -3.95 8.23 -15.61
N PHE A 33 -3.04 9.02 -16.17
CA PHE A 33 -2.20 8.54 -17.27
C PHE A 33 -1.14 7.57 -16.72
N PRO A 34 -0.91 6.42 -17.38
CA PRO A 34 0.25 5.58 -17.12
C PRO A 34 1.55 6.38 -17.17
N LEU A 35 2.53 6.05 -16.33
CA LEU A 35 3.85 6.72 -16.36
C LEU A 35 4.55 6.57 -17.72
N GLU A 36 4.31 5.47 -18.42
CA GLU A 36 4.84 5.22 -19.76
C GLU A 36 4.30 6.18 -20.82
N ASP A 37 3.16 6.84 -20.57
CA ASP A 37 2.55 7.81 -21.48
C ASP A 37 2.97 9.27 -21.15
N VAL A 38 3.70 9.49 -20.05
CA VAL A 38 4.12 10.82 -19.61
C VAL A 38 5.65 10.93 -19.69
N ARG A 39 6.14 11.85 -20.50
CA ARG A 39 7.58 12.15 -20.63
C ARG A 39 7.87 13.58 -20.18
N LEU A 40 8.73 13.70 -19.18
CA LEU A 40 9.25 14.99 -18.74
C LEU A 40 10.17 15.56 -19.81
N ARG A 41 9.92 16.80 -20.21
CA ARG A 41 10.88 17.62 -20.94
C ARG A 41 11.87 18.25 -19.96
N GLU A 42 12.92 18.87 -20.51
CA GLU A 42 13.90 19.62 -19.73
C GLU A 42 13.21 20.61 -18.78
N SER A 43 13.43 20.38 -17.48
CA SER A 43 12.77 21.08 -16.38
C SER A 43 13.46 20.74 -15.05
N LEU A 44 13.09 21.44 -13.98
CA LEU A 44 13.51 21.09 -12.62
C LEU A 44 13.17 19.63 -12.25
N PHE A 45 12.05 19.10 -12.76
CA PHE A 45 11.63 17.73 -12.52
C PHE A 45 12.49 16.71 -13.27
N SER A 46 12.87 16.98 -14.53
CA SER A 46 13.79 16.09 -15.24
C SER A 46 15.18 16.06 -14.62
N GLU A 47 15.65 17.19 -14.07
CA GLU A 47 16.91 17.22 -13.31
C GLU A 47 16.82 16.40 -12.02
N ALA A 48 15.72 16.51 -11.27
CA ALA A 48 15.49 15.67 -10.09
C ALA A 48 15.49 14.16 -10.45
N VAL A 49 14.88 13.77 -11.58
CA VAL A 49 14.92 12.39 -12.08
C VAL A 49 16.36 11.95 -12.42
N LYS A 50 17.17 12.81 -13.04
CA LYS A 50 18.59 12.51 -13.34
C LYS A 50 19.41 12.30 -12.07
N VAL A 51 19.24 13.14 -11.04
CA VAL A 51 19.92 13.00 -9.76
C VAL A 51 19.46 11.74 -9.03
N ASN A 52 18.15 11.49 -8.96
CA ASN A 52 17.61 10.27 -8.38
C ASN A 52 18.15 9.03 -9.11
N ARG A 53 18.34 9.12 -10.43
CA ARG A 53 18.93 8.03 -11.20
C ARG A 53 20.35 7.71 -10.76
N GLN A 54 21.19 8.72 -10.57
CA GLN A 54 22.56 8.52 -10.06
C GLN A 54 22.54 7.90 -8.67
N TYR A 55 21.66 8.38 -7.79
CA TYR A 55 21.50 7.88 -6.42
C TYR A 55 21.11 6.39 -6.39
N LEU A 56 20.09 6.00 -7.17
CA LEU A 56 19.62 4.60 -7.22
C LEU A 56 20.67 3.66 -7.82
N LEU A 57 21.47 4.10 -8.79
CA LEU A 57 22.55 3.30 -9.36
C LEU A 57 23.77 3.18 -8.45
N ALA A 58 23.94 4.09 -7.48
CA ALA A 58 25.01 4.01 -6.48
C ALA A 58 24.74 2.94 -5.39
N HIS A 59 23.51 2.43 -5.29
CA HIS A 59 23.19 1.37 -4.35
C HIS A 59 23.76 0.03 -4.82
N ASP A 60 24.28 -0.72 -3.85
CA ASP A 60 24.72 -2.10 -4.00
C ASP A 60 23.56 -3.05 -3.64
N PRO A 61 23.01 -3.79 -4.62
CA PRO A 61 21.93 -4.75 -4.40
C PRO A 61 22.26 -5.82 -3.34
N ASP A 62 23.52 -6.28 -3.28
CA ASP A 62 23.89 -7.36 -2.36
C ASP A 62 23.88 -6.91 -0.90
N ARG A 63 24.17 -5.63 -0.65
CA ARG A 63 24.06 -5.04 0.69
C ARG A 63 22.60 -4.86 1.11
N LEU A 64 21.72 -4.50 0.18
CA LEU A 64 20.28 -4.41 0.43
C LEU A 64 19.65 -5.78 0.72
N LEU A 65 20.15 -6.83 0.06
CA LEU A 65 19.65 -8.19 0.21
C LEU A 65 20.29 -8.97 1.37
N ALA A 66 21.37 -8.46 1.97
CA ALA A 66 22.08 -9.12 3.06
C ALA A 66 21.18 -9.53 4.25
N PRO A 67 20.24 -8.69 4.74
CA PRO A 67 19.31 -9.10 5.80
C PRO A 67 18.40 -10.26 5.40
N PHE A 68 17.93 -10.29 4.16
CA PHE A 68 17.04 -11.33 3.65
C PHE A 68 17.77 -12.67 3.54
N ARG A 69 19.01 -12.65 3.01
CA ARG A 69 19.87 -13.85 2.96
C ARG A 69 20.13 -14.39 4.36
N ARG A 70 20.47 -13.52 5.32
CA ARG A 70 20.66 -13.88 6.75
C ARG A 70 19.45 -14.62 7.31
N GLU A 71 18.26 -14.04 7.18
CA GLU A 71 17.03 -14.65 7.72
C GLU A 71 16.63 -15.94 7.02
N ALA A 72 17.01 -16.11 5.74
CA ALA A 72 16.85 -17.36 5.01
C ALA A 72 17.88 -18.45 5.38
N GLY A 73 18.90 -18.13 6.18
CA GLY A 73 20.01 -19.04 6.47
C GLY A 73 21.03 -19.16 5.33
N LEU A 74 20.99 -18.24 4.37
CA LEU A 74 21.97 -18.12 3.31
C LEU A 74 23.11 -17.20 3.75
N LYS A 75 24.32 -17.46 3.26
CA LYS A 75 25.46 -16.54 3.45
C LYS A 75 25.17 -15.21 2.73
N PRO A 76 25.23 -14.05 3.40
CA PRO A 76 25.18 -12.75 2.74
C PRO A 76 26.34 -12.59 1.74
N LYS A 77 26.08 -11.99 0.58
CA LYS A 77 27.10 -11.72 -0.45
C LYS A 77 27.92 -10.46 -0.17
N ALA A 78 27.36 -9.53 0.59
CA ALA A 78 28.02 -8.33 1.06
C ALA A 78 27.59 -8.01 2.50
N GLN A 79 28.33 -7.12 3.17
CA GLN A 79 27.92 -6.60 4.47
C GLN A 79 26.68 -5.71 4.32
N PRO A 80 25.68 -5.81 5.21
CA PRO A 80 24.49 -4.96 5.13
C PRO A 80 24.88 -3.47 5.17
N TYR A 81 23.99 -2.63 4.69
CA TYR A 81 24.12 -1.19 4.95
C TYR A 81 24.02 -0.92 6.45
N GLY A 82 24.73 0.12 6.92
CA GLY A 82 24.68 0.56 8.32
C GLY A 82 23.38 1.33 8.62
N ASN A 83 23.43 2.21 9.62
CA ASN A 83 22.28 3.02 10.03
C ASN A 83 21.05 2.12 10.30
N TRP A 84 19.84 2.49 9.83
CA TRP A 84 18.61 1.74 10.10
C TRP A 84 18.60 0.33 9.52
N GLU A 85 19.33 0.06 8.42
CA GLU A 85 19.47 -1.26 7.82
C GLU A 85 20.26 -2.26 8.69
N SER A 86 20.99 -1.77 9.69
CA SER A 86 21.63 -2.58 10.74
C SER A 86 21.21 -2.17 12.17
N GLY A 87 20.21 -1.30 12.28
CA GLY A 87 19.71 -0.72 13.54
C GLY A 87 18.34 -1.27 13.96
N GLY A 88 17.84 -2.29 13.27
CA GLY A 88 16.55 -2.93 13.56
C GLY A 88 15.47 -2.70 12.50
N LEU A 89 15.71 -1.83 11.51
CA LEU A 89 14.82 -1.62 10.36
C LEU A 89 15.21 -2.45 9.13
N ASP A 90 16.13 -3.40 9.30
CA ASP A 90 16.74 -4.24 8.26
C ASP A 90 15.75 -4.70 7.17
N GLY A 91 16.09 -4.41 5.92
CA GLY A 91 15.39 -4.82 4.72
C GLY A 91 14.31 -3.86 4.21
N HIS A 92 13.96 -2.79 4.94
CA HIS A 92 12.94 -1.84 4.48
C HIS A 92 13.36 -1.11 3.19
N THR A 93 14.65 -0.80 3.03
CA THR A 93 15.18 -0.08 1.88
C THR A 93 15.11 -0.92 0.61
N ALA A 94 15.34 -2.24 0.71
CA ALA A 94 15.27 -3.14 -0.45
C ALA A 94 13.87 -3.11 -1.10
N GLY A 95 12.81 -3.06 -0.30
CA GLY A 95 11.44 -2.95 -0.79
C GLY A 95 11.19 -1.62 -1.52
N HIS A 96 11.58 -0.50 -0.90
CA HIS A 96 11.53 0.82 -1.55
C HIS A 96 12.36 0.88 -2.84
N TYR A 97 13.50 0.21 -2.85
CA TYR A 97 14.40 0.16 -4.00
C TYR A 97 13.72 -0.50 -5.20
N LEU A 98 13.02 -1.63 -5.01
CA LEU A 98 12.25 -2.28 -6.07
C LEU A 98 11.18 -1.35 -6.66
N SER A 99 10.40 -0.66 -5.82
CA SER A 99 9.42 0.34 -6.28
C SER A 99 10.09 1.47 -7.06
N ALA A 100 11.20 2.01 -6.54
CA ALA A 100 11.91 3.10 -7.18
C ALA A 100 12.47 2.70 -8.56
N LEU A 101 13.08 1.52 -8.69
CA LEU A 101 13.55 1.01 -9.97
C LEU A 101 12.39 0.86 -10.97
N SER A 102 11.27 0.28 -10.53
CA SER A 102 10.12 -0.01 -11.38
C SER A 102 9.45 1.27 -11.90
N LEU A 103 9.24 2.26 -11.04
CA LEU A 103 8.65 3.56 -11.42
C LEU A 103 9.61 4.41 -12.28
N MET A 104 10.91 4.35 -12.01
CA MET A 104 11.92 5.02 -12.85
C MET A 104 11.99 4.40 -14.25
N MET A 105 11.86 3.08 -14.36
CA MET A 105 11.74 2.41 -15.65
C MET A 105 10.47 2.84 -16.40
N ALA A 106 9.31 2.79 -15.73
CA ALA A 106 8.02 3.15 -16.33
C ALA A 106 7.97 4.62 -16.81
N SER A 107 8.65 5.54 -16.10
CA SER A 107 8.74 6.95 -16.54
C SER A 107 9.69 7.19 -17.72
N GLY A 108 10.39 6.17 -18.20
CA GLY A 108 11.39 6.27 -19.28
C GLY A 108 12.79 6.68 -18.82
N ALA A 109 13.06 6.69 -17.51
CA ALA A 109 14.35 7.10 -16.94
C ALA A 109 15.43 5.99 -16.92
N ASP A 110 15.26 4.92 -17.71
CA ASP A 110 16.23 3.84 -17.86
C ASP A 110 16.73 3.62 -19.30
N PRO A 111 17.29 4.64 -19.98
CA PRO A 111 17.67 4.55 -21.38
C PRO A 111 18.72 3.46 -21.68
N ASN A 112 19.52 3.08 -20.69
CA ASN A 112 20.62 2.10 -20.84
C ASN A 112 20.30 0.74 -20.18
N GLY A 113 19.06 0.51 -19.76
CA GLY A 113 18.61 -0.73 -19.13
C GLY A 113 19.27 -1.05 -17.77
N GLY A 114 19.87 -0.06 -17.11
CA GLY A 114 20.61 -0.24 -15.87
C GLY A 114 19.70 -0.57 -14.68
N PHE A 115 18.49 0.00 -14.65
CA PHE A 115 17.47 -0.35 -13.66
C PHE A 115 16.84 -1.69 -13.96
N ARG A 116 16.53 -1.99 -15.23
CA ARG A 116 15.99 -3.29 -15.63
C ARG A 116 16.91 -4.44 -15.20
N ARG A 117 18.23 -4.31 -15.40
CA ARG A 117 19.22 -5.31 -14.95
C ARG A 117 19.26 -5.46 -13.43
N ARG A 118 19.23 -4.35 -12.68
CA ARG A 118 19.21 -4.40 -11.21
C ARG A 118 17.92 -4.97 -10.66
N LEU A 119 16.78 -4.64 -11.26
CA LEU A 119 15.47 -5.18 -10.89
C LEU A 119 15.45 -6.69 -11.10
N ALA A 120 15.85 -7.16 -12.28
CA ALA A 120 15.94 -8.59 -12.57
C ALA A 120 16.86 -9.31 -11.56
N TYR A 121 18.06 -8.77 -11.31
CA TYR A 121 18.98 -9.33 -10.31
C TYR A 121 18.36 -9.42 -8.91
N MET A 122 17.71 -8.35 -8.43
CA MET A 122 17.05 -8.36 -7.13
C MET A 122 15.93 -9.42 -7.05
N ILE A 123 15.13 -9.56 -8.11
CA ILE A 123 14.04 -10.55 -8.15
C ILE A 123 14.60 -11.98 -8.17
N ASP A 124 15.65 -12.25 -8.94
CA ASP A 124 16.28 -13.57 -9.00
C ASP A 124 16.86 -13.95 -7.63
N GLU A 125 17.55 -13.02 -6.96
CA GLU A 125 18.07 -13.25 -5.61
C GLU A 125 16.95 -13.46 -4.57
N LEU A 126 15.87 -12.69 -4.66
CA LEU A 126 14.69 -12.85 -3.79
C LEU A 126 14.02 -14.21 -4.03
N ALA A 127 13.99 -14.72 -5.27
CA ALA A 127 13.48 -16.04 -5.56
C ALA A 127 14.31 -17.13 -4.87
N ASP A 128 15.64 -17.05 -4.93
CA ASP A 128 16.53 -17.96 -4.21
C ASP A 128 16.34 -17.88 -2.69
N ILE A 129 16.20 -16.67 -2.15
CA ILE A 129 15.94 -16.44 -0.73
C ILE A 129 14.60 -17.04 -0.30
N GLN A 130 13.52 -16.78 -1.04
CA GLN A 130 12.18 -17.30 -0.72
C GLN A 130 12.16 -18.83 -0.80
N LYS A 131 12.87 -19.40 -1.78
CA LYS A 131 13.07 -20.84 -1.92
C LYS A 131 13.82 -21.44 -0.73
N ALA A 132 14.91 -20.81 -0.28
CA ALA A 132 15.68 -21.25 0.89
C ALA A 132 14.88 -21.15 2.20
N ASN A 133 14.01 -20.14 2.33
CA ASN A 133 13.06 -20.05 3.43
C ASN A 133 12.01 -21.17 3.42
N GLY A 134 11.53 -21.55 2.23
CA GLY A 134 10.62 -22.68 2.02
C GLY A 134 9.18 -22.45 2.47
N ASN A 135 8.83 -21.25 2.95
CA ASN A 135 7.51 -20.94 3.52
C ASN A 135 6.85 -19.68 2.93
N GLY A 136 7.45 -19.07 1.90
CA GLY A 136 6.96 -17.83 1.27
C GLY A 136 7.48 -16.52 1.88
N TYR A 137 8.16 -16.56 3.03
CA TYR A 137 8.64 -15.36 3.70
C TYR A 137 9.76 -14.63 2.93
N LEU A 138 9.63 -13.31 2.81
CA LEU A 138 10.63 -12.40 2.26
C LEU A 138 10.78 -11.15 3.16
N GLY A 139 11.59 -11.27 4.22
CA GLY A 139 11.86 -10.15 5.11
C GLY A 139 13.20 -10.24 5.84
N GLY A 140 13.73 -9.08 6.21
CA GLY A 140 15.00 -8.94 6.92
C GLY A 140 14.90 -8.86 8.45
N VAL A 141 13.72 -9.07 9.06
CA VAL A 141 13.54 -8.90 10.52
C VAL A 141 14.49 -9.82 11.30
N PRO A 142 15.39 -9.31 12.16
CA PRO A 142 16.33 -10.16 12.91
C PRO A 142 15.64 -11.22 13.76
N GLY A 143 15.95 -12.49 13.53
CA GLY A 143 15.33 -13.62 14.24
C GLY A 143 13.90 -13.91 13.77
N SER A 144 13.60 -13.63 12.51
CA SER A 144 12.26 -13.68 11.91
C SER A 144 11.55 -15.03 12.10
N LYS A 145 12.27 -16.15 11.98
CA LYS A 145 11.66 -17.49 12.07
C LYS A 145 10.99 -17.74 13.42
N ASP A 146 11.69 -17.50 14.52
CA ASP A 146 11.10 -17.62 15.87
C ASP A 146 10.04 -16.56 16.10
N PHE A 147 10.34 -15.31 15.71
CA PHE A 147 9.46 -14.18 15.92
C PHE A 147 8.07 -14.42 15.29
N TRP A 148 8.00 -14.73 14.00
CA TRP A 148 6.74 -14.92 13.30
C TRP A 148 6.00 -16.20 13.71
N ARG A 149 6.71 -17.25 14.10
CA ARG A 149 6.09 -18.44 14.72
C ARG A 149 5.34 -18.06 15.98
N ARG A 150 5.98 -17.32 16.89
CA ARG A 150 5.37 -16.90 18.15
C ARG A 150 4.20 -15.93 17.95
N ILE A 151 4.28 -15.06 16.93
CA ILE A 151 3.13 -14.24 16.50
C ILE A 151 1.97 -15.13 16.07
N ALA A 152 2.20 -16.15 15.23
CA ALA A 152 1.17 -17.08 14.78
C ALA A 152 0.55 -17.90 15.92
N GLU A 153 1.31 -18.16 16.99
CA GLU A 153 0.83 -18.77 18.24
C GLU A 153 -0.01 -17.81 19.12
N GLY A 154 -0.21 -16.56 18.69
CA GLY A 154 -1.04 -15.58 19.37
C GLY A 154 -0.30 -14.60 20.28
N ASN A 155 1.04 -14.65 20.34
CA ASN A 155 1.88 -13.77 21.17
C ASN A 155 2.06 -12.38 20.53
N VAL A 156 0.96 -11.71 20.18
CA VAL A 156 0.97 -10.49 19.36
C VAL A 156 1.68 -9.29 20.02
N GLU A 157 1.80 -9.28 21.35
CA GLU A 157 2.53 -8.23 22.08
C GLU A 157 4.03 -8.18 21.73
N LEU A 158 4.59 -9.30 21.22
CA LEU A 158 5.98 -9.34 20.76
C LEU A 158 6.24 -8.36 19.62
N MET A 159 5.21 -7.91 18.90
CA MET A 159 5.34 -6.88 17.86
C MET A 159 6.08 -5.63 18.35
N ARG A 160 5.91 -5.26 19.62
CA ARG A 160 6.57 -4.09 20.23
C ARG A 160 8.06 -4.30 20.50
N ASN A 161 8.54 -5.54 20.46
CA ASN A 161 9.95 -5.90 20.72
C ASN A 161 10.83 -5.76 19.47
N LYS A 162 10.25 -5.44 18.33
CA LYS A 162 10.95 -5.26 17.06
C LYS A 162 10.54 -3.93 16.47
N TRP A 163 11.46 -3.23 15.82
CA TRP A 163 11.15 -1.97 15.18
C TRP A 163 10.26 -2.20 13.96
N VAL A 164 8.97 -1.85 14.08
CA VAL A 164 7.91 -1.83 13.06
C VAL A 164 7.95 -2.99 12.03
N PRO A 165 7.82 -4.26 12.44
CA PRO A 165 7.95 -5.43 11.56
C PRO A 165 7.04 -5.40 10.33
N TRP A 166 5.76 -5.07 10.51
CA TRP A 166 4.82 -5.03 9.41
C TRP A 166 5.11 -3.91 8.42
N TYR A 167 5.55 -2.73 8.88
CA TYR A 167 5.99 -1.65 8.00
C TYR A 167 7.14 -2.07 7.08
N LYS A 168 8.11 -2.85 7.60
CA LYS A 168 9.22 -3.36 6.80
C LYS A 168 8.73 -4.29 5.70
N LEU A 169 7.90 -5.26 6.08
CA LEU A 169 7.36 -6.22 5.13
C LEU A 169 6.48 -5.53 4.08
N HIS A 170 5.69 -4.53 4.49
CA HIS A 170 4.91 -3.68 3.57
C HIS A 170 5.78 -3.15 2.43
N LYS A 171 7.00 -2.67 2.69
CA LYS A 171 7.87 -2.17 1.61
C LYS A 171 8.25 -3.26 0.62
N MET A 172 8.50 -4.46 1.11
CA MET A 172 8.80 -5.58 0.21
C MET A 172 7.57 -6.00 -0.61
N TYR A 173 6.36 -6.02 -0.01
CA TYR A 173 5.12 -6.24 -0.74
C TYR A 173 4.91 -5.19 -1.85
N ALA A 174 5.00 -3.91 -1.50
CA ALA A 174 4.84 -2.81 -2.46
C ALA A 174 5.91 -2.90 -3.57
N GLY A 175 7.17 -3.18 -3.20
CA GLY A 175 8.26 -3.36 -4.15
C GLY A 175 8.03 -4.48 -5.16
N LEU A 176 7.57 -5.65 -4.70
CA LEU A 176 7.23 -6.79 -5.58
C LEU A 176 6.01 -6.49 -6.46
N ARG A 177 4.98 -5.85 -5.90
CA ARG A 177 3.81 -5.38 -6.65
C ARG A 177 4.22 -4.44 -7.77
N ASP A 178 5.05 -3.44 -7.47
CA ASP A 178 5.47 -2.43 -8.44
C ASP A 178 6.41 -3.04 -9.50
N ALA A 179 7.25 -4.01 -9.12
CA ALA A 179 8.07 -4.78 -10.06
C ALA A 179 7.21 -5.53 -11.09
N TYR A 180 6.06 -6.04 -10.68
CA TYR A 180 5.09 -6.67 -11.58
C TYR A 180 4.36 -5.62 -12.42
N LEU A 181 3.66 -4.67 -11.79
CA LEU A 181 2.75 -3.74 -12.46
C LEU A 181 3.46 -2.69 -13.31
N HIS A 182 4.66 -2.25 -12.92
CA HIS A 182 5.39 -1.16 -13.58
C HIS A 182 6.73 -1.62 -14.16
N GLY A 183 7.37 -2.62 -13.54
CA GLY A 183 8.63 -3.19 -14.02
C GLY A 183 8.46 -4.22 -15.14
N GLY A 184 7.26 -4.80 -15.30
CA GLY A 184 6.98 -5.88 -16.24
C GLY A 184 7.72 -7.18 -15.90
N ASN A 185 8.06 -7.40 -14.62
CA ASN A 185 8.72 -8.61 -14.17
C ASN A 185 7.69 -9.63 -13.67
N GLU A 186 7.33 -10.59 -14.52
CA GLU A 186 6.34 -11.63 -14.21
C GLU A 186 6.72 -12.49 -12.99
N ALA A 187 8.01 -12.82 -12.81
CA ALA A 187 8.45 -13.63 -11.67
C ALA A 187 8.16 -12.98 -10.32
N SER A 188 8.14 -11.64 -10.25
CA SER A 188 7.80 -10.91 -9.03
C SER A 188 6.36 -11.11 -8.58
N ARG A 189 5.42 -11.40 -9.50
CA ARG A 189 4.02 -11.75 -9.19
C ARG A 189 3.95 -12.99 -8.32
N ASP A 190 4.68 -14.04 -8.69
CA ASP A 190 4.65 -15.31 -7.97
C ASP A 190 5.30 -15.19 -6.59
N LEU A 191 6.39 -14.43 -6.47
CA LEU A 191 7.00 -14.11 -5.17
C LEU A 191 6.03 -13.35 -4.27
N LEU A 192 5.32 -12.36 -4.83
CA LEU A 192 4.34 -11.55 -4.12
C LEU A 192 3.19 -12.41 -3.58
N VAL A 193 2.60 -13.26 -4.42
CA VAL A 193 1.47 -14.13 -4.03
C VAL A 193 1.88 -15.11 -2.93
N ARG A 194 3.04 -15.78 -3.10
CA ARG A 194 3.58 -16.69 -2.07
C ARG A 194 3.90 -15.98 -0.76
N PHE A 195 4.35 -14.73 -0.83
CA PHE A 195 4.57 -13.92 0.37
C PHE A 195 3.23 -13.56 1.02
N GLY A 196 2.21 -13.25 0.23
CA GLY A 196 0.84 -13.05 0.71
C GLY A 196 0.29 -14.29 1.42
N ASP A 197 0.49 -15.48 0.86
CA ASP A 197 0.09 -16.77 1.47
C ASP A 197 0.79 -16.99 2.81
N TRP A 198 2.07 -16.64 2.90
CA TRP A 198 2.81 -16.66 4.16
C TRP A 198 2.15 -15.75 5.22
N CYS A 199 1.76 -14.53 4.85
CA CYS A 199 1.10 -13.59 5.77
C CYS A 199 -0.27 -14.08 6.23
N GLU A 200 -1.06 -14.65 5.31
CA GLU A 200 -2.34 -15.29 5.63
C GLU A 200 -2.12 -16.38 6.68
N LYS A 201 -1.19 -17.31 6.43
CA LYS A 201 -0.86 -18.40 7.35
C LYS A 201 -0.43 -17.91 8.73
N VAL A 202 0.37 -16.85 8.81
CA VAL A 202 0.84 -16.28 10.09
C VAL A 202 -0.32 -15.68 10.90
N THR A 203 -1.37 -15.19 10.24
CA THR A 203 -2.42 -14.40 10.89
C THR A 203 -3.77 -15.12 10.97
N SER A 204 -3.95 -16.25 10.28
CA SER A 204 -5.21 -16.98 10.17
C SER A 204 -5.76 -17.46 11.52
N GLY A 205 -4.88 -17.89 12.43
CA GLY A 205 -5.25 -18.33 13.78
C GLY A 205 -5.53 -17.22 14.79
N LEU A 206 -5.26 -15.95 14.44
CA LEU A 206 -5.46 -14.83 15.36
C LEU A 206 -6.95 -14.46 15.44
N THR A 207 -7.43 -14.09 16.62
CA THR A 207 -8.73 -13.43 16.78
C THR A 207 -8.71 -12.00 16.23
N ASP A 208 -9.87 -11.42 15.95
CA ASP A 208 -10.00 -9.99 15.60
C ASP A 208 -9.33 -9.08 16.64
N ALA A 209 -9.52 -9.39 17.93
CA ALA A 209 -8.92 -8.61 19.02
C ALA A 209 -7.38 -8.71 19.01
N GLN A 210 -6.83 -9.89 18.72
CA GLN A 210 -5.38 -10.07 18.55
C GLN A 210 -4.86 -9.34 17.31
N MET A 211 -5.59 -9.38 16.19
CA MET A 211 -5.23 -8.62 15.00
C MET A 211 -5.15 -7.12 15.28
N GLN A 212 -6.17 -6.56 15.95
CA GLN A 212 -6.18 -5.12 16.29
C GLN A 212 -5.01 -4.75 17.22
N ARG A 213 -4.76 -5.54 18.28
CA ARG A 213 -3.58 -5.31 19.16
C ARG A 213 -2.25 -5.43 18.42
N MET A 214 -2.13 -6.39 17.50
CA MET A 214 -0.91 -6.57 16.69
C MET A 214 -0.60 -5.32 15.86
N ILE A 215 -1.63 -4.67 15.32
CA ILE A 215 -1.51 -3.49 14.44
C ILE A 215 -1.60 -2.14 15.20
N ASP A 216 -1.52 -2.16 16.54
CA ASP A 216 -1.19 -0.98 17.34
C ASP A 216 0.22 -0.46 17.06
N THR A 217 1.08 -1.32 16.50
CA THR A 217 2.41 -0.95 15.99
C THR A 217 2.32 -0.58 14.52
N GLU A 218 3.15 0.36 14.05
CA GLU A 218 3.11 0.81 12.64
C GLU A 218 3.27 -0.38 11.67
N TYR A 219 2.31 -0.47 10.75
CA TYR A 219 2.23 -1.53 9.76
C TYR A 219 2.27 -1.01 8.31
N GLY A 220 2.28 0.31 8.10
CA GLY A 220 2.22 0.92 6.77
C GLY A 220 0.93 0.51 6.00
N GLY A 221 1.01 0.43 4.67
CA GLY A 221 -0.11 0.05 3.79
C GLY A 221 -0.29 -1.46 3.65
N MET A 222 -0.22 -2.21 4.76
CA MET A 222 -0.43 -3.65 4.73
C MET A 222 -1.83 -4.02 4.18
N ASN A 223 -2.85 -3.23 4.49
CA ASN A 223 -4.19 -3.39 3.93
C ASN A 223 -4.23 -3.16 2.42
N GLU A 224 -3.57 -2.09 1.92
CA GLU A 224 -3.46 -1.77 0.49
C GLU A 224 -2.88 -2.93 -0.31
N VAL A 225 -1.66 -3.36 0.03
CA VAL A 225 -0.97 -4.37 -0.75
C VAL A 225 -1.66 -5.74 -0.70
N ARG A 226 -2.58 -5.98 0.25
CA ARG A 226 -3.44 -7.17 0.23
C ARG A 226 -4.60 -7.04 -0.74
N ALA A 227 -5.23 -5.87 -0.79
CA ALA A 227 -6.22 -5.57 -1.82
C ALA A 227 -5.60 -5.64 -3.22
N ASP A 228 -4.34 -5.23 -3.38
CA ASP A 228 -3.62 -5.36 -4.65
C ASP A 228 -3.36 -6.82 -5.03
N ILE A 229 -2.95 -7.67 -4.07
CA ILE A 229 -2.79 -9.11 -4.34
C ILE A 229 -4.13 -9.72 -4.74
N TYR A 230 -5.25 -9.32 -4.12
CA TYR A 230 -6.58 -9.74 -4.57
C TYR A 230 -6.83 -9.32 -6.02
N ALA A 231 -6.55 -8.07 -6.38
CA ALA A 231 -6.72 -7.58 -7.75
C ALA A 231 -5.85 -8.36 -8.76
N ILE A 232 -4.64 -8.77 -8.36
CA ILE A 232 -3.68 -9.49 -9.22
C ILE A 232 -3.98 -11.00 -9.32
N SER A 233 -4.52 -11.61 -8.26
CA SER A 233 -4.69 -13.07 -8.16
C SER A 233 -6.12 -13.55 -8.31
N GLY A 234 -7.11 -12.70 -7.99
CA GLY A 234 -8.52 -13.05 -7.87
C GLY A 234 -8.89 -13.84 -6.61
N ASP A 235 -7.93 -14.16 -5.73
CA ASP A 235 -8.20 -14.97 -4.53
C ASP A 235 -8.78 -14.14 -3.39
N ARG A 236 -10.03 -14.44 -3.02
CA ARG A 236 -10.81 -13.69 -2.04
C ARG A 236 -10.20 -13.66 -0.64
N LYS A 237 -9.34 -14.62 -0.29
CA LYS A 237 -8.67 -14.62 1.03
C LYS A 237 -7.87 -13.34 1.26
N TYR A 238 -7.34 -12.71 0.20
CA TYR A 238 -6.54 -11.50 0.33
C TYR A 238 -7.38 -10.26 0.59
N ILE A 239 -8.59 -10.14 0.03
CA ILE A 239 -9.47 -9.00 0.38
C ILE A 239 -10.02 -9.15 1.80
N GLU A 240 -10.28 -10.38 2.25
CA GLU A 240 -10.64 -10.67 3.65
C GLU A 240 -9.47 -10.32 4.59
N LEU A 241 -8.24 -10.71 4.23
CA LEU A 241 -7.05 -10.34 4.99
C LEU A 241 -6.80 -8.84 5.00
N ALA A 242 -7.03 -8.12 3.89
CA ALA A 242 -6.94 -6.66 3.82
C ALA A 242 -7.86 -6.01 4.87
N GLN A 243 -9.09 -6.48 4.99
CA GLN A 243 -10.06 -6.00 5.98
C GLN A 243 -9.58 -6.24 7.42
N ARG A 244 -8.90 -7.35 7.70
CA ARG A 244 -8.35 -7.63 9.05
C ARG A 244 -7.18 -6.73 9.41
N PHE A 245 -6.45 -6.20 8.42
CA PHE A 245 -5.41 -5.16 8.60
C PHE A 245 -5.98 -3.75 8.71
N ASN A 246 -7.31 -3.56 8.63
CA ASN A 246 -7.89 -2.25 8.86
C ASN A 246 -7.93 -1.94 10.38
N HIS A 247 -7.12 -0.97 10.82
CA HIS A 247 -7.07 -0.55 12.22
C HIS A 247 -8.26 0.32 12.61
N ARG A 248 -9.21 -0.27 13.35
CA ARG A 248 -10.46 0.37 13.80
C ARG A 248 -10.22 1.65 14.59
N ALA A 249 -9.16 1.72 15.40
CA ALA A 249 -8.83 2.91 16.17
C ALA A 249 -8.52 4.14 15.30
N VAL A 250 -8.06 3.95 14.07
CA VAL A 250 -7.86 5.04 13.09
C VAL A 250 -9.16 5.31 12.33
N PHE A 251 -9.86 4.26 11.91
CA PHE A 251 -10.98 4.40 10.99
C PHE A 251 -12.30 4.79 11.63
N GLU A 252 -12.68 4.18 12.76
CA GLU A 252 -13.96 4.45 13.39
C GLU A 252 -14.14 5.92 13.77
N PRO A 253 -13.12 6.65 14.30
CA PRO A 253 -13.25 8.09 14.49
C PRO A 253 -13.50 8.84 13.19
N LEU A 254 -12.77 8.53 12.13
CA LEU A 254 -12.87 9.23 10.84
C LEU A 254 -14.21 8.96 10.14
N GLU A 255 -14.74 7.73 10.21
CA GLU A 255 -16.09 7.39 9.73
C GLU A 255 -17.16 8.22 10.45
N ASN A 256 -16.92 8.52 11.73
CA ASN A 256 -17.79 9.38 12.55
C ASN A 256 -17.45 10.87 12.43
N ARG A 257 -16.63 11.27 11.44
CA ARG A 257 -16.18 12.66 11.21
C ARG A 257 -15.46 13.28 12.42
N GLN A 258 -14.75 12.45 13.19
CA GLN A 258 -13.95 12.88 14.33
C GLN A 258 -12.47 12.83 13.96
N ASP A 259 -11.82 14.00 13.96
CA ASP A 259 -10.37 14.07 13.88
C ASP A 259 -9.76 13.72 15.23
N ARG A 260 -9.14 12.54 15.31
CA ARG A 260 -8.34 12.08 16.47
C ARG A 260 -6.88 11.85 16.09
N LEU A 261 -6.39 12.60 15.11
CA LEU A 261 -5.03 12.43 14.56
C LEU A 261 -3.99 13.26 15.33
N THR A 262 -4.40 14.25 16.12
CA THR A 262 -3.50 15.08 16.93
C THR A 262 -2.67 14.21 17.88
N GLY A 263 -1.34 14.37 17.84
CA GLY A 263 -0.40 13.62 18.67
C GLY A 263 0.01 12.25 18.12
N LEU A 264 -0.58 11.79 17.01
CA LEU A 264 -0.15 10.57 16.33
C LEU A 264 1.03 10.84 15.39
N HIS A 265 1.90 9.84 15.21
CA HIS A 265 2.95 9.88 14.20
C HIS A 265 2.33 9.86 12.79
N ALA A 266 2.38 10.98 12.07
CA ALA A 266 1.60 11.22 10.85
C ALA A 266 1.82 10.19 9.73
N ASN A 267 3.03 9.64 9.58
CA ASN A 267 3.32 8.65 8.54
C ASN A 267 2.68 7.28 8.81
N THR A 268 2.14 7.04 10.00
CA THR A 268 1.46 5.79 10.36
C THR A 268 0.02 5.72 9.83
N PRO A 269 -0.86 6.70 10.07
CA PRO A 269 -2.23 6.67 9.55
C PRO A 269 -2.34 6.99 8.05
N ILE A 270 -1.40 7.72 7.44
CA ILE A 270 -1.52 8.11 6.01
C ILE A 270 -1.61 6.90 5.07
N PRO A 271 -0.69 5.91 5.09
CA PRO A 271 -0.77 4.73 4.22
C PRO A 271 -2.05 3.91 4.44
N VAL A 272 -2.48 3.87 5.70
CA VAL A 272 -3.69 3.19 6.15
C VAL A 272 -4.94 3.81 5.51
N LEU A 273 -4.97 5.14 5.39
CA LEU A 273 -6.03 5.90 4.73
C LEU A 273 -5.95 5.85 3.19
N GLN A 274 -4.74 5.88 2.61
CA GLN A 274 -4.54 5.74 1.16
C GLN A 274 -5.11 4.42 0.64
N ALA A 275 -4.90 3.33 1.39
CA ALA A 275 -5.47 2.02 1.08
C ALA A 275 -7.01 2.05 0.94
N MET A 276 -7.69 2.89 1.73
CA MET A 276 -9.16 2.98 1.70
C MET A 276 -9.70 3.86 0.58
N ALA A 277 -8.94 4.87 0.17
CA ALA A 277 -9.29 5.72 -0.96
C ALA A 277 -9.10 5.02 -2.31
N THR A 278 -8.33 3.92 -2.33
CA THR A 278 -8.05 3.14 -3.53
C THR A 278 -9.23 2.20 -3.82
N PRO A 279 -9.91 2.32 -4.98
CA PRO A 279 -10.99 1.41 -5.34
C PRO A 279 -10.46 -0.02 -5.43
N THR A 280 -10.87 -0.89 -4.50
CA THR A 280 -10.54 -2.33 -4.60
C THR A 280 -11.14 -2.93 -5.88
N ALA A 281 -10.59 -4.04 -6.37
CA ALA A 281 -11.03 -4.71 -7.60
C ALA A 281 -12.55 -5.03 -7.66
N ASP A 282 -13.24 -5.13 -6.52
CA ASP A 282 -14.70 -5.25 -6.47
C ASP A 282 -15.42 -4.00 -7.01
N CYS A 283 -14.86 -2.80 -6.84
CA CYS A 283 -15.40 -1.58 -7.46
C CYS A 283 -14.95 -1.45 -8.96
N LEU A 284 -13.98 -2.25 -9.44
CA LEU A 284 -13.47 -2.22 -10.83
C LEU A 284 -14.06 -3.31 -11.75
N SER A 285 -14.59 -4.40 -11.20
CA SER A 285 -15.08 -5.56 -11.95
C SER A 285 -16.52 -5.45 -12.47
N GLY A 286 -17.22 -4.32 -12.22
CA GLY A 286 -18.57 -4.07 -12.75
C GLY A 286 -19.64 -5.09 -12.31
N SER A 287 -19.35 -5.97 -11.36
CA SER A 287 -20.28 -7.02 -10.94
C SER A 287 -21.35 -6.44 -10.00
N PRO A 288 -22.66 -6.56 -10.33
CA PRO A 288 -23.71 -6.03 -9.48
C PRO A 288 -23.77 -6.85 -8.18
N VAL A 289 -23.48 -6.20 -7.05
CA VAL A 289 -23.68 -6.78 -5.72
C VAL A 289 -25.16 -7.16 -5.56
N PRO A 290 -25.51 -8.41 -5.24
CA PRO A 290 -26.91 -8.81 -5.13
C PRO A 290 -27.58 -8.07 -3.97
N ARG A 291 -28.66 -7.34 -4.27
CA ARG A 291 -29.55 -6.78 -3.25
C ARG A 291 -30.28 -7.94 -2.56
N ARG A 292 -29.90 -8.27 -1.32
CA ARG A 292 -30.75 -9.05 -0.41
C ARG A 292 -30.98 -8.31 0.91
N HIS A 293 -32.15 -8.60 1.48
CA HIS A 293 -32.95 -7.78 2.37
C HIS A 293 -32.33 -7.37 3.71
N ARG A 294 -32.85 -6.22 4.17
CA ARG A 294 -32.75 -5.60 5.50
C ARG A 294 -32.61 -6.58 6.68
N SER A 295 -31.43 -6.58 7.30
CA SER A 295 -31.28 -6.63 8.77
C SER A 295 -29.94 -6.00 9.13
N GLY A 296 -29.95 -4.99 10.01
CA GLY A 296 -28.79 -4.15 10.30
C GLY A 296 -27.60 -4.93 10.84
N ARG A 297 -26.51 -4.97 10.06
CA ARG A 297 -25.11 -5.02 10.53
C ARG A 297 -24.19 -4.78 9.32
N ALA A 298 -23.26 -3.84 9.51
CA ALA A 298 -22.05 -3.52 8.73
C ALA A 298 -22.04 -3.91 7.24
N ARG A 299 -22.14 -2.92 6.34
CA ARG A 299 -21.60 -2.97 4.97
C ARG A 299 -21.57 -1.57 4.35
N ARG A 300 -20.41 -0.93 4.35
CA ARG A 300 -20.02 0.12 3.40
C ARG A 300 -18.55 -0.11 3.02
N LEU A 301 -18.33 -1.06 2.12
CA LEU A 301 -17.14 -1.06 1.26
C LEU A 301 -17.56 -0.40 -0.07
N CYS A 302 -16.72 0.48 -0.58
CA CYS A 302 -17.00 1.54 -1.57
C CYS A 302 -17.77 2.73 -0.92
N LEU A 303 -17.03 3.70 -0.35
CA LEU A 303 -17.54 5.04 -0.04
C LEU A 303 -17.64 5.84 -1.36
N HIS A 304 -18.80 6.47 -1.58
CA HIS A 304 -19.07 7.45 -2.65
C HIS A 304 -18.86 8.88 -2.16
#